data_AF-A0A2V6IIJ3-F1
#
_entry.id   AF-A0A2V6IIJ3-F1
#
_cell.length_a   1.000
_cell.length_b   1.000
_cell.length_c   1.000
_cell.angle_alpha   90.00
_cell.angle_beta   90.00
_cell.angle_gamma   90.00
#
_symmetry.space_group_name_H-M   'P 1'
#
loop_
_entity.id
_entity.type
_entity.pdbx_description
1 polymer ?
#
loop_
_entity_poly.entity_id
_entity_poly.type
_entity_poly.pdbx_seq_one_letter_code
_entity_poly.pdbx_strand_id
1 'polypeptide(L)'
;MPTTTSTPTATKTTASPEAAKGAKPRKPLPAPNSDFYYLYETLPAEELAVVKRVREFMETKVAPVITDYWVRDAFPFDLLPAVKELGIGGVAMKGYGCAGGSLALLGFIQMEIARVDPSFSTFLGVHNGLAMGSIYIDGSEEQKQKWLPPMARFEKVGCFGLTEPLVGSGASGGLLTTAKRDGDTWILNGEKRWIGNAPWCDISVIWAR
;
A
#
# COMPACT_ATOMS: atom_id res chain seq x y z
N MET A 1 -17.14 -6.71 83.85
CA MET A 1 -15.85 -6.06 83.52
C MET A 1 -16.13 -5.03 82.45
N PRO A 2 -15.98 -3.73 82.75
CA PRO A 2 -16.45 -2.63 81.90
C PRO A 2 -15.36 -2.21 80.90
N THR A 3 -15.74 -1.87 79.67
CA THR A 3 -14.86 -1.11 78.77
C THR A 3 -15.69 -0.15 77.93
N THR A 4 -15.88 1.03 78.54
CA THR A 4 -15.91 2.37 77.94
C THR A 4 -16.05 2.49 76.42
N THR A 5 -17.20 3.00 76.01
CA THR A 5 -17.46 3.65 74.73
C THR A 5 -16.60 4.92 74.61
N SER A 6 -15.69 4.94 73.62
CA SER A 6 -14.97 6.14 73.18
C SER A 6 -15.53 6.56 71.83
N THR A 7 -16.15 7.74 71.79
CA THR A 7 -16.62 8.37 70.56
C THR A 7 -15.45 9.15 69.93
N PRO A 8 -15.07 8.92 68.66
CA PRO A 8 -14.08 9.77 68.02
C PRO A 8 -14.73 11.09 67.59
N THR A 9 -14.16 12.18 68.05
CA THR A 9 -14.48 13.56 67.67
C THR A 9 -14.28 13.76 66.17
N ALA A 10 -15.32 14.25 65.48
CA ALA A 10 -15.25 14.60 64.06
C ALA A 10 -14.33 15.81 63.85
N THR A 11 -13.14 15.58 63.31
CA THR A 11 -12.28 16.65 62.80
C THR A 11 -12.88 17.16 61.49
N LYS A 12 -13.57 18.30 61.54
CA LYS A 12 -13.93 19.07 60.34
C LYS A 12 -12.65 19.65 59.75
N THR A 13 -12.09 18.96 58.76
CA THR A 13 -11.06 19.56 57.89
C THR A 13 -11.75 20.62 57.04
N THR A 14 -11.57 21.88 57.39
CA THR A 14 -11.96 23.02 56.56
C THR A 14 -11.08 23.02 55.32
N ALA A 15 -11.60 22.51 54.20
CA ALA A 15 -11.00 22.71 52.90
C ALA A 15 -11.10 24.21 52.56
N SER A 16 -9.94 24.85 52.40
CA SER A 16 -9.83 26.23 51.93
C SER A 16 -10.37 26.31 50.50
N PRO A 17 -11.22 27.28 50.13
CA PRO A 17 -11.68 27.46 48.77
C PRO A 17 -10.59 28.21 48.00
N GLU A 18 -9.48 27.55 47.68
CA GLU A 18 -8.61 28.04 46.62
C GLU A 18 -9.31 27.75 45.30
N ALA A 19 -9.99 28.79 44.81
CA ALA A 19 -10.55 28.83 43.48
C ALA A 19 -9.54 28.25 42.47
N ALA A 20 -9.94 27.16 41.80
CA ALA A 20 -9.21 26.62 40.67
C ALA A 20 -9.11 27.73 39.62
N LYS A 21 -7.98 28.46 39.64
CA LYS A 21 -7.63 29.44 38.62
C LYS A 21 -7.70 28.71 37.29
N GLY A 22 -8.67 29.09 36.45
CA GLY A 22 -8.96 28.45 35.18
C GLY A 22 -7.66 28.19 34.41
N ALA A 23 -7.38 26.92 34.15
CA ALA A 23 -6.23 26.52 33.36
C ALA A 23 -6.33 27.24 32.01
N LYS A 24 -5.29 28.01 31.65
CA LYS A 24 -5.22 28.64 30.32
C LYS A 24 -5.47 27.58 29.26
N PRO A 25 -6.31 27.85 28.23
CA PRO A 25 -6.55 26.89 27.16
C PRO A 25 -5.20 26.50 26.55
N ARG A 26 -4.91 25.19 26.53
CA ARG A 26 -3.70 24.67 25.91
C ARG A 26 -3.73 25.06 24.44
N LYS A 27 -2.64 25.67 23.96
CA LYS A 27 -2.49 25.92 22.52
C LYS A 27 -2.64 24.58 21.79
N PRO A 28 -3.41 24.53 20.69
CA PRO A 28 -3.49 23.33 19.88
C PRO A 28 -2.07 22.96 19.42
N LEU A 29 -1.75 21.68 19.51
CA LEU A 29 -0.49 21.17 18.99
C LEU A 29 -0.48 21.35 17.46
N PRO A 30 0.69 21.58 16.85
CA PRO A 30 0.80 21.52 15.40
C PRO A 30 0.36 20.14 14.91
N ALA A 31 -0.08 20.06 13.65
CA ALA A 31 -0.32 18.77 13.03
C ALA A 31 0.95 17.89 13.14
N PRO A 32 0.82 16.59 13.45
CA PRO A 32 1.96 15.69 13.45
C PRO A 32 2.67 15.73 12.10
N ASN A 33 3.95 16.09 12.09
CA ASN A 33 4.80 15.97 10.92
C ASN A 33 5.65 14.72 11.06
N SER A 34 5.33 13.68 10.29
CA SER A 34 6.13 12.44 10.24
C SER A 34 7.44 12.61 9.46
N ASP A 35 7.57 13.66 8.65
CA ASP A 35 8.79 13.96 7.89
C ASP A 35 9.72 14.91 8.66
N PHE A 36 10.30 14.41 9.76
CA PHE A 36 11.15 15.20 10.65
C PHE A 36 12.50 15.60 10.03
N TYR A 37 13.00 14.80 9.08
CA TYR A 37 14.29 15.03 8.40
C TYR A 37 14.13 15.62 6.99
N TYR A 38 12.94 16.09 6.62
CA TYR A 38 12.68 16.69 5.32
C TYR A 38 13.07 15.76 4.16
N LEU A 39 12.81 14.46 4.31
CA LEU A 39 13.16 13.43 3.33
C LEU A 39 12.53 13.71 1.98
N TYR A 40 11.33 14.28 1.94
CA TYR A 40 10.65 14.63 0.69
C TYR A 40 11.40 15.75 -0.07
N GLU A 41 12.13 16.62 0.63
CA GLU A 41 12.92 17.70 0.02
C GLU A 41 14.22 17.20 -0.63
N THR A 42 14.59 15.94 -0.39
CA THR A 42 15.72 15.31 -1.08
C THR A 42 15.38 14.90 -2.53
N LEU A 43 14.10 14.87 -2.89
CA LEU A 43 13.66 14.58 -4.25
C LEU A 43 13.86 15.80 -5.17
N PRO A 44 14.20 15.56 -6.45
CA PRO A 44 14.07 16.59 -7.48
C PRO A 44 12.66 17.18 -7.51
N ALA A 45 12.54 18.45 -7.88
CA ALA A 45 11.27 19.20 -7.82
C ALA A 45 10.15 18.54 -8.64
N GLU A 46 10.49 17.96 -9.80
CA GLU A 46 9.59 17.22 -10.67
C GLU A 46 9.07 15.93 -10.03
N GLU A 47 9.92 15.19 -9.31
CA GLU A 47 9.53 13.97 -8.61
C GLU A 47 8.68 14.31 -7.38
N LEU A 48 9.07 15.35 -6.64
CA LEU A 48 8.29 15.86 -5.51
C LEU A 48 6.89 16.31 -5.94
N ALA A 49 6.75 16.90 -7.13
CA ALA A 49 5.44 17.28 -7.68
C ALA A 49 4.55 16.05 -7.94
N VAL A 50 5.11 14.93 -8.42
CA VAL A 50 4.38 13.66 -8.58
C VAL A 50 3.92 13.13 -7.22
N VAL A 51 4.81 13.13 -6.23
CA VAL A 51 4.47 12.68 -4.86
C VAL A 51 3.34 13.51 -4.27
N LYS A 52 3.38 14.84 -4.43
CA LYS A 52 2.31 15.74 -3.97
C LYS A 52 0.98 15.46 -4.67
N ARG A 53 0.99 15.19 -5.98
CA ARG A 53 -0.21 14.81 -6.74
C ARG A 53 -0.81 13.50 -6.24
N VAL A 54 0.03 12.51 -5.96
CA VAL A 54 -0.42 11.23 -5.37
C VAL A 54 -1.02 11.45 -3.98
N ARG A 55 -0.36 12.26 -3.13
CA ARG A 55 -0.88 12.62 -1.80
C ARG A 55 -2.29 13.22 -1.90
N GLU A 56 -2.46 14.23 -2.75
CA GLU A 56 -3.75 14.90 -2.95
C GLU A 56 -4.82 13.93 -3.43
N PHE A 57 -4.51 13.05 -4.38
CA PHE A 57 -5.43 12.00 -4.81
C PHE A 57 -5.85 11.07 -3.67
N MET A 58 -4.88 10.58 -2.88
CA MET A 58 -5.17 9.68 -1.77
C MET A 58 -6.05 10.37 -0.71
N GLU A 59 -5.80 11.63 -0.41
CA GLU A 59 -6.57 12.39 0.59
C GLU A 59 -7.96 12.80 0.11
N THR A 60 -8.11 13.15 -1.16
CA THR A 60 -9.36 13.74 -1.69
C THR A 60 -10.27 12.73 -2.38
N LYS A 61 -9.73 11.62 -2.90
CA LYS A 61 -10.49 10.59 -3.64
C LYS A 61 -10.58 9.27 -2.87
N VAL A 62 -9.50 8.83 -2.24
CA VAL A 62 -9.45 7.52 -1.59
C VAL A 62 -9.94 7.58 -0.13
N ALA A 63 -9.34 8.45 0.68
CA ALA A 63 -9.63 8.55 2.12
C ALA A 63 -11.14 8.69 2.46
N PRO A 64 -11.94 9.47 1.71
CA PRO A 64 -13.36 9.63 2.02
C PRO A 64 -14.20 8.35 1.88
N VAL A 65 -13.77 7.38 1.07
CA VAL A 65 -14.57 6.19 0.73
C VAL A 65 -13.96 4.88 1.25
N ILE A 66 -12.64 4.85 1.50
CA ILE A 66 -11.91 3.60 1.66
C ILE A 66 -12.31 2.79 2.89
N THR A 67 -12.81 3.43 3.95
CA THR A 67 -13.26 2.73 5.16
C THR A 67 -14.46 1.82 4.88
N ASP A 68 -15.42 2.27 4.06
CA ASP A 68 -16.57 1.45 3.66
C ASP A 68 -16.11 0.20 2.88
N TYR A 69 -15.27 0.41 1.87
CA TYR A 69 -14.67 -0.66 1.07
C TYR A 69 -13.90 -1.68 1.93
N TRP A 70 -13.13 -1.21 2.90
CA TRP A 70 -12.38 -2.06 3.81
C TRP A 70 -13.31 -2.92 4.68
N VAL A 71 -14.34 -2.32 5.28
CA VAL A 71 -15.30 -3.03 6.16
C VAL A 71 -16.06 -4.11 5.42
N ARG A 72 -16.37 -3.89 4.14
CA ARG A 72 -17.14 -4.83 3.32
C ARG A 72 -16.29 -5.77 2.47
N ASP A 73 -14.99 -5.82 2.69
CA ASP A 73 -14.02 -6.67 1.96
C ASP A 73 -14.15 -6.52 0.44
N ALA A 74 -14.14 -5.27 -0.05
CA ALA A 74 -14.32 -4.96 -1.47
C ALA A 74 -13.22 -4.05 -2.02
N PHE A 75 -12.94 -4.22 -3.31
CA PHE A 75 -12.03 -3.35 -4.04
C PHE A 75 -12.78 -2.16 -4.68
N PRO A 76 -12.28 -0.92 -4.56
CA PRO A 76 -12.88 0.28 -5.15
C PRO A 76 -12.59 0.42 -6.65
N PHE A 77 -13.26 -0.40 -7.46
CA PHE A 77 -13.13 -0.38 -8.93
C PHE A 77 -13.52 0.97 -9.55
N ASP A 78 -14.42 1.72 -8.90
CA ASP A 78 -14.83 3.07 -9.27
C ASP A 78 -13.69 4.10 -9.19
N LEU A 79 -12.65 3.83 -8.41
CA LEU A 79 -11.46 4.68 -8.32
C LEU A 79 -10.44 4.43 -9.44
N LEU A 80 -10.51 3.29 -10.16
CA LEU A 80 -9.53 2.94 -11.19
C LEU A 80 -9.40 3.99 -12.31
N PRO A 81 -10.48 4.60 -12.86
CA PRO A 81 -10.35 5.68 -13.82
C PRO A 81 -9.50 6.84 -13.30
N ALA A 82 -9.67 7.24 -12.04
CA ALA A 82 -8.91 8.33 -11.45
C ALA A 82 -7.45 7.95 -11.16
N VAL A 83 -7.15 6.66 -10.92
CA VAL A 83 -5.76 6.15 -10.84
C VAL A 83 -5.04 6.32 -12.17
N LYS A 84 -5.72 6.11 -13.30
CA LYS A 84 -5.12 6.27 -14.65
C LYS A 84 -4.59 7.68 -14.85
N GLU A 85 -5.35 8.68 -14.41
CA GLU A 85 -4.99 10.10 -14.53
C GLU A 85 -3.76 10.49 -13.70
N LEU A 86 -3.34 9.68 -12.72
CA LEU A 86 -2.11 9.94 -11.97
C LEU A 86 -0.84 9.78 -12.83
N GLY A 87 -0.91 8.96 -13.89
CA GLY A 87 0.23 8.70 -14.78
C GLY A 87 1.42 8.06 -14.06
N ILE A 88 1.16 7.16 -13.11
CA ILE A 88 2.19 6.49 -12.28
C ILE A 88 2.40 5.01 -12.63
N GLY A 89 1.87 4.51 -13.75
CA GLY A 89 2.12 3.14 -14.19
C GLY A 89 3.56 2.98 -14.64
N GLY A 90 4.25 1.95 -14.14
CA GLY A 90 5.66 1.69 -14.48
C GLY A 90 6.65 2.76 -13.99
N VAL A 91 6.40 3.42 -12.85
CA VAL A 91 7.43 4.27 -12.21
C VAL A 91 8.72 3.46 -12.01
N ALA A 92 9.86 4.13 -12.20
CA ALA A 92 11.21 3.57 -12.26
C ALA A 92 11.53 2.66 -13.46
N MET A 93 10.62 2.50 -14.42
CA MET A 93 10.87 1.77 -15.68
C MET A 93 11.01 2.73 -16.86
N LYS A 94 11.96 2.48 -17.77
CA LYS A 94 12.22 3.34 -18.93
C LYS A 94 11.58 2.78 -20.20
N GLY A 95 10.95 3.64 -20.99
CA GLY A 95 10.33 3.26 -22.26
C GLY A 95 8.94 2.62 -22.08
N TYR A 96 8.42 2.03 -23.15
CA TYR A 96 7.13 1.30 -23.18
C TYR A 96 5.90 2.09 -22.66
N GLY A 97 5.96 3.43 -22.65
CA GLY A 97 4.90 4.26 -22.08
C GLY A 97 4.85 4.29 -20.55
N CYS A 98 5.85 3.73 -19.87
CA CYS A 98 6.00 3.79 -18.42
C CYS A 98 6.37 5.20 -17.94
N ALA A 99 5.93 5.54 -16.73
CA ALA A 99 6.12 6.86 -16.12
C ALA A 99 7.60 7.23 -15.88
N GLY A 100 8.49 6.24 -15.71
CA GLY A 100 9.90 6.48 -15.44
C GLY A 100 10.15 7.10 -14.06
N GLY A 101 11.18 7.95 -13.97
CA GLY A 101 11.65 8.52 -12.70
C GLY A 101 12.58 7.58 -11.91
N SER A 102 12.88 7.96 -10.68
CA SER A 102 13.83 7.29 -9.81
C SER A 102 13.19 6.17 -8.96
N LEU A 103 14.03 5.28 -8.42
CA LEU A 103 13.61 4.33 -7.39
C LEU A 103 13.20 5.03 -6.08
N ALA A 104 13.77 6.21 -5.80
CA ALA A 104 13.36 7.01 -4.65
C ALA A 104 11.91 7.49 -4.84
N LEU A 105 11.56 8.01 -6.02
CA LEU A 105 10.19 8.40 -6.38
C LEU A 105 9.22 7.23 -6.19
N LEU A 106 9.56 6.02 -6.66
CA LEU A 106 8.74 4.82 -6.43
C LEU A 106 8.46 4.60 -4.93
N GLY A 107 9.50 4.70 -4.09
CA GLY A 107 9.38 4.56 -2.64
C GLY A 107 8.46 5.62 -2.01
N PHE A 108 8.64 6.88 -2.38
CA PHE A 108 7.80 7.97 -1.85
C PHE A 108 6.34 7.88 -2.29
N ILE A 109 6.07 7.51 -3.55
CA ILE A 109 4.72 7.21 -4.03
C ILE A 109 4.10 6.09 -3.18
N GLN A 110 4.85 5.00 -2.95
CA GLN A 110 4.36 3.87 -2.18
C GLN A 110 4.03 4.26 -0.74
N MET A 111 4.85 5.10 -0.10
CA MET A 111 4.60 5.64 1.24
C MET A 111 3.35 6.51 1.30
N GLU A 112 3.11 7.40 0.32
CA GLU A 112 1.90 8.23 0.29
C GLU A 112 0.62 7.42 0.15
N ILE A 113 0.65 6.37 -0.67
CA ILE A 113 -0.50 5.49 -0.84
C ILE A 113 -0.74 4.70 0.45
N ALA A 114 0.31 4.08 1.00
CA ALA A 114 0.22 3.25 2.21
C ALA A 114 -0.20 4.04 3.46
N ARG A 115 0.11 5.35 3.51
CA ARG A 115 -0.32 6.24 4.60
C ARG A 115 -1.85 6.34 4.69
N VAL A 116 -2.55 6.20 3.57
CA VAL A 116 -4.02 6.26 3.52
C VAL A 116 -4.63 4.87 3.53
N ASP A 117 -4.13 3.96 2.69
CA ASP A 117 -4.66 2.59 2.63
C ASP A 117 -3.61 1.54 2.17
N PRO A 118 -3.34 0.52 2.99
CA PRO A 118 -2.40 -0.53 2.63
C PRO A 118 -2.92 -1.47 1.51
N SER A 119 -4.23 -1.60 1.33
CA SER A 119 -4.80 -2.44 0.27
C SER A 119 -4.54 -1.84 -1.12
N PHE A 120 -4.74 -0.53 -1.27
CA PHE A 120 -4.43 0.22 -2.49
C PHE A 120 -2.92 0.23 -2.79
N SER A 121 -2.11 0.36 -1.72
CA SER A 121 -0.65 0.21 -1.80
C SER A 121 -0.26 -1.16 -2.34
N THR A 122 -0.90 -2.23 -1.85
CA THR A 122 -0.65 -3.61 -2.29
C THR A 122 -1.08 -3.83 -3.74
N PHE A 123 -2.25 -3.31 -4.14
CA PHE A 123 -2.72 -3.35 -5.53
C PHE A 123 -1.66 -2.79 -6.49
N LEU A 124 -1.15 -1.59 -6.21
CA LEU A 124 -0.12 -0.94 -7.03
C LEU A 124 1.22 -1.66 -6.95
N GLY A 125 1.63 -2.15 -5.78
CA GLY A 125 2.87 -2.90 -5.61
C GLY A 125 2.88 -4.22 -6.38
N VAL A 126 1.77 -4.97 -6.36
CA VAL A 126 1.61 -6.19 -7.17
C VAL A 126 1.60 -5.86 -8.66
N HIS A 127 0.88 -4.81 -9.06
CA HIS A 127 0.75 -4.43 -10.46
C HIS A 127 2.06 -3.92 -11.06
N ASN A 128 2.59 -2.80 -10.54
CA ASN A 128 3.80 -2.14 -11.03
C ASN A 128 5.07 -2.90 -10.63
N GLY A 129 5.18 -3.27 -9.36
CA GLY A 129 6.42 -3.82 -8.81
C GLY A 129 6.65 -5.27 -9.24
N LEU A 130 5.63 -6.12 -9.09
CA LEU A 130 5.77 -7.55 -9.34
C LEU A 130 5.43 -7.92 -10.78
N ALA A 131 4.21 -7.65 -11.25
CA ALA A 131 3.77 -8.11 -12.58
C ALA A 131 4.47 -7.35 -13.72
N MET A 132 4.39 -6.01 -13.74
CA MET A 132 5.12 -5.22 -14.74
C MET A 132 6.63 -5.41 -14.58
N GLY A 133 7.14 -5.47 -13.35
CA GLY A 133 8.56 -5.66 -13.07
C GLY A 133 9.12 -6.94 -13.66
N SER A 134 8.44 -8.08 -13.49
CA SER A 134 8.84 -9.35 -14.10
C SER A 134 8.82 -9.28 -15.64
N ILE A 135 7.80 -8.68 -16.25
CA ILE A 135 7.75 -8.53 -17.72
C ILE A 135 8.89 -7.61 -18.21
N TYR A 136 9.16 -6.52 -17.49
CA TYR A 136 10.17 -5.54 -17.85
C TYR A 136 11.60 -6.11 -17.77
N ILE A 137 11.88 -6.91 -16.74
CA ILE A 137 13.21 -7.49 -16.50
C ILE A 137 13.42 -8.74 -17.37
N ASP A 138 12.47 -9.67 -17.34
CA ASP A 138 12.66 -11.03 -17.86
C ASP A 138 11.93 -11.31 -19.19
N GLY A 139 11.01 -10.45 -19.60
CA GLY A 139 10.22 -10.63 -20.82
C GLY A 139 11.05 -10.44 -22.11
N SER A 140 10.59 -11.05 -23.20
CA SER A 140 11.09 -10.72 -24.53
C SER A 140 10.66 -9.31 -24.95
N GLU A 141 11.31 -8.71 -25.94
CA GLU A 141 10.89 -7.39 -26.43
C GLU A 141 9.46 -7.40 -26.98
N GLU A 142 9.02 -8.50 -27.61
CA GLU A 142 7.63 -8.67 -28.06
C GLU A 142 6.66 -8.66 -26.87
N GLN A 143 7.01 -9.34 -25.77
CA GLN A 143 6.18 -9.35 -24.56
C GLN A 143 6.13 -7.97 -23.90
N LYS A 144 7.27 -7.28 -23.81
CA LYS A 144 7.34 -5.92 -23.25
C LYS A 144 6.50 -4.94 -24.04
N GLN A 145 6.64 -4.91 -25.37
CA GLN A 145 5.86 -4.04 -26.25
C GLN A 145 4.35 -4.35 -26.20
N LYS A 146 3.99 -5.62 -26.07
CA LYS A 146 2.59 -6.04 -25.99
C LYS A 146 1.93 -5.65 -24.66
N TRP A 147 2.61 -5.86 -23.54
CA TRP A 147 1.98 -5.82 -22.22
C TRP A 147 2.27 -4.55 -21.42
N LEU A 148 3.49 -4.02 -21.47
CA LEU A 148 3.84 -2.88 -20.61
C LEU A 148 3.07 -1.60 -20.95
N PRO A 149 2.86 -1.21 -22.22
CA PRO A 149 2.11 0.01 -22.52
C PRO A 149 0.68 0.03 -21.98
N PRO A 150 -0.18 -0.99 -22.18
CA PRO A 150 -1.52 -0.98 -21.60
C PRO A 150 -1.51 -1.14 -20.06
N MET A 151 -0.52 -1.82 -19.48
CA MET A 151 -0.36 -1.88 -18.02
C MET A 151 0.04 -0.52 -17.43
N ALA A 152 0.95 0.22 -18.06
CA ALA A 152 1.34 1.56 -17.64
C ALA A 152 0.17 2.56 -17.66
N ARG A 153 -0.86 2.31 -18.49
CA ARG A 153 -2.12 3.07 -18.52
C ARG A 153 -3.24 2.47 -17.64
N PHE A 154 -2.94 1.43 -16.86
CA PHE A 154 -3.92 0.63 -16.08
C PHE A 154 -5.14 0.15 -16.91
N GLU A 155 -4.97 -0.05 -18.22
CA GLU A 155 -5.97 -0.69 -19.07
C GLU A 155 -5.96 -2.21 -18.91
N LYS A 156 -4.81 -2.74 -18.47
CA LYS A 156 -4.61 -4.14 -18.14
C LYS A 156 -3.99 -4.25 -16.76
N VAL A 157 -4.56 -5.08 -15.88
CA VAL A 157 -4.02 -5.30 -14.54
C VAL A 157 -3.38 -6.68 -14.45
N GLY A 158 -2.12 -6.68 -13.98
CA GLY A 158 -1.37 -7.91 -13.70
C GLY A 158 -1.47 -8.41 -12.26
N CYS A 159 -1.26 -9.71 -12.10
CA CYS A 159 -1.00 -10.38 -10.83
C CYS A 159 0.31 -11.21 -10.90
N PHE A 160 0.80 -11.64 -9.73
CA PHE A 160 2.08 -12.34 -9.59
C PHE A 160 1.92 -13.62 -8.76
N GLY A 161 2.01 -14.78 -9.41
CA GLY A 161 1.81 -16.10 -8.82
C GLY A 161 3.12 -16.80 -8.46
N LEU A 162 3.59 -16.63 -7.23
CA LEU A 162 4.74 -17.36 -6.69
C LEU A 162 4.32 -18.33 -5.58
N THR A 163 3.76 -17.80 -4.48
CA THR A 163 3.35 -18.54 -3.29
C THR A 163 2.34 -19.64 -3.60
N GLU A 164 2.53 -20.79 -2.98
CA GLU A 164 1.71 -21.99 -3.14
C GLU A 164 1.15 -22.43 -1.76
N PRO A 165 0.13 -23.29 -1.71
CA PRO A 165 -0.44 -23.75 -0.44
C PRO A 165 0.58 -24.35 0.54
N LEU A 166 1.61 -25.02 0.01
CA LEU A 166 2.65 -25.70 0.78
C LEU A 166 4.04 -25.03 0.64
N VAL A 167 4.15 -23.92 -0.10
CA VAL A 167 5.42 -23.23 -0.35
C VAL A 167 5.25 -21.72 -0.23
N GLY A 168 5.70 -21.17 0.91
CA GLY A 168 5.79 -19.73 1.18
C GLY A 168 7.23 -19.24 1.17
N SER A 169 7.82 -19.02 2.36
CA SER A 169 9.21 -18.56 2.52
C SER A 169 10.26 -19.47 1.86
N GLY A 170 9.94 -20.75 1.64
CA GLY A 170 10.80 -21.74 1.00
C GLY A 170 10.79 -21.74 -0.53
N ALA A 171 10.22 -20.73 -1.20
CA ALA A 171 10.08 -20.70 -2.67
C ALA A 171 11.40 -20.90 -3.42
N SER A 172 12.53 -20.43 -2.89
CA SER A 172 13.87 -20.63 -3.48
C SER A 172 14.35 -22.08 -3.43
N GLY A 173 13.81 -22.90 -2.50
CA GLY A 173 14.08 -24.33 -2.40
C GLY A 173 13.30 -25.17 -3.43
N GLY A 174 12.39 -24.54 -4.18
CA GLY A 174 11.62 -25.18 -5.23
C GLY A 174 10.12 -24.95 -5.10
N LEU A 175 9.44 -24.98 -6.25
CA LEU A 175 8.00 -24.87 -6.38
C LEU A 175 7.39 -26.25 -6.69
N LEU A 176 6.13 -26.46 -6.31
CA LEU A 176 5.35 -27.64 -6.69
C LEU A 176 4.68 -27.45 -8.06
N THR A 177 4.31 -26.22 -8.42
CA THR A 177 3.77 -25.91 -9.75
C THR A 177 4.81 -26.25 -10.82
N THR A 178 4.43 -27.08 -11.79
CA THR A 178 5.29 -27.53 -12.88
C THR A 178 4.93 -26.86 -14.20
N ALA A 179 5.94 -26.56 -15.02
CA ALA A 179 5.78 -26.22 -16.44
C ALA A 179 6.41 -27.32 -17.31
N LYS A 180 5.60 -28.11 -17.99
CA LYS A 180 6.08 -29.16 -18.91
C LYS A 180 5.93 -28.71 -20.35
N ARG A 181 7.01 -28.74 -21.13
CA ARG A 181 6.96 -28.46 -22.57
C ARG A 181 6.26 -29.59 -23.32
N ASP A 182 5.29 -29.25 -24.17
CA ASP A 182 4.59 -30.16 -25.07
C ASP A 182 4.50 -29.53 -26.47
N GLY A 183 5.34 -30.03 -27.38
CA GLY A 183 5.52 -29.43 -28.71
C GLY A 183 6.04 -27.99 -28.65
N ASP A 184 5.23 -27.05 -29.15
CA ASP A 184 5.45 -25.60 -29.14
C ASP A 184 4.77 -24.88 -27.96
N THR A 185 4.09 -25.62 -27.08
CA THR A 185 3.36 -25.09 -25.92
C THR A 185 3.96 -25.55 -24.58
N TRP A 186 3.47 -24.93 -23.50
CA TRP A 186 3.76 -25.32 -22.12
C TRP A 186 2.46 -25.68 -21.39
N ILE A 187 2.47 -26.81 -20.69
CA ILE A 187 1.40 -27.23 -19.80
C ILE A 187 1.80 -26.86 -18.37
N LEU A 188 1.07 -25.94 -17.77
CA LEU A 188 1.22 -25.56 -16.36
C LEU A 188 0.25 -26.36 -15.50
N ASN A 189 0.75 -27.00 -14.43
CA ASN A 189 -0.07 -27.70 -13.45
C ASN A 189 0.39 -27.35 -12.03
N GLY A 190 -0.55 -26.93 -11.18
CA GLY A 190 -0.27 -26.58 -9.79
C GLY A 190 -1.31 -25.63 -9.22
N GLU A 191 -1.04 -25.14 -8.01
CA GLU A 191 -1.92 -24.23 -7.28
C GLU A 191 -1.11 -23.06 -6.72
N LYS A 192 -1.63 -21.84 -6.87
CA LYS A 192 -1.08 -20.64 -6.24
C LYS A 192 -2.03 -20.14 -5.16
N ARG A 193 -1.48 -19.52 -4.11
CA ARG A 193 -2.24 -19.05 -2.94
C ARG A 193 -1.87 -17.62 -2.57
N TRP A 194 -2.86 -16.83 -2.17
CA TRP A 194 -2.73 -15.44 -1.73
C TRP A 194 -2.29 -14.45 -2.82
N ILE A 195 -2.69 -14.70 -4.07
CA ILE A 195 -2.27 -13.87 -5.20
C ILE A 195 -3.16 -12.63 -5.29
N GLY A 196 -2.62 -11.48 -4.87
CA GLY A 196 -3.27 -10.18 -5.04
C GLY A 196 -3.62 -9.92 -6.50
N ASN A 197 -4.76 -9.26 -6.75
CA ASN A 197 -5.35 -8.98 -8.07
C ASN A 197 -5.82 -10.22 -8.87
N ALA A 198 -5.44 -11.45 -8.51
CA ALA A 198 -5.72 -12.65 -9.31
C ALA A 198 -7.20 -12.88 -9.68
N PRO A 199 -8.20 -12.60 -8.81
CA PRO A 199 -9.59 -12.85 -9.17
C PRO A 199 -10.11 -12.04 -10.36
N TRP A 200 -9.42 -10.97 -10.77
CA TRP A 200 -9.88 -10.04 -11.80
C TRP A 200 -8.76 -9.49 -12.69
N CYS A 201 -7.55 -10.05 -12.63
CA CYS A 201 -6.43 -9.62 -13.47
C CYS A 201 -6.62 -10.02 -14.94
N ASP A 202 -6.05 -9.23 -15.85
CA ASP A 202 -5.97 -9.55 -17.27
C ASP A 202 -4.76 -10.43 -17.62
N ILE A 203 -3.72 -10.40 -16.80
CA ILE A 203 -2.49 -11.17 -16.99
C ILE A 203 -1.96 -11.71 -15.66
N SER A 204 -1.57 -12.98 -15.65
CA SER A 204 -0.95 -13.62 -14.51
C SER A 204 0.49 -14.01 -14.84
N VAL A 205 1.44 -13.46 -14.08
CA VAL A 205 2.85 -13.88 -14.15
C VAL A 205 3.04 -15.05 -13.19
N ILE A 206 3.17 -16.27 -13.71
CA ILE A 206 3.25 -17.49 -12.90
C ILE A 206 4.67 -18.05 -12.91
N TRP A 207 5.23 -18.28 -11.72
CA TRP A 207 6.50 -18.97 -11.53
C TRP A 207 6.25 -20.47 -11.32
N ALA A 208 6.99 -21.31 -12.04
CA ALA A 208 6.88 -22.76 -12.01
C ALA A 208 8.27 -23.39 -12.22
N ARG A 209 8.43 -24.64 -11.77
CA ARG A 209 9.64 -25.45 -12.02
C ARG A 209 9.57 -26.25 -13.31
#